data_AF-A0A651F3G8-F1
#
_entry.id   AF-A0A651F3G8-F1
#
_cell.length_a   1.000
_cell.length_b   1.000
_cell.length_c   1.000
_cell.angle_alpha   90.00
_cell.angle_beta   90.00
_cell.angle_gamma   90.00
#
_symmetry.space_group_name_H-M   'P 1'
#
loop_
_entity.id
_entity.type
_entity.pdbx_description
1 polymer ?
#
loop_
_entity_poly.entity_id
_entity_poly.type
_entity_poly.pdbx_seq_one_letter_code
_entity_poly.pdbx_strand_id
1 'polypeptide(L)'
;MNWLKDIFNCNSFPRTISALPSVGPGHEVSGLCGREVTDYHYIDYSYRLYARRNKDRKYDIFVKFNNSFDKGRAMLRCSVSLNDAIGIIRGYDDKITAGRSSTLPEQDRAAYAKRFIDPKRGRNNVRRVQSRLTVANPYGH
;
A
#
# COMPACT_ATOMS: atom_id res chain seq x y z
N MET A 1 14.71 26.53 11.43
CA MET A 1 15.41 25.39 12.06
C MET A 1 14.55 24.10 12.03
N ASN A 2 14.22 23.56 10.85
CA ASN A 2 13.45 22.31 10.75
C ASN A 2 14.32 21.09 10.38
N TRP A 3 15.52 21.29 9.85
CA TRP A 3 16.39 20.21 9.37
C TRP A 3 16.83 19.23 10.48
N LEU A 4 17.13 19.73 11.68
CA LEU A 4 17.51 18.90 12.83
C LEU A 4 16.34 18.06 13.38
N LYS A 5 15.10 18.54 13.29
CA LYS A 5 13.91 17.74 13.67
C LYS A 5 13.66 16.59 12.69
N ASP A 6 14.08 16.72 11.43
CA ASP A 6 13.93 15.67 10.42
C ASP A 6 15.02 14.58 10.56
N ILE A 7 16.21 14.93 11.05
CA ILE A 7 17.33 14.00 11.27
C ILE A 7 17.15 13.18 12.56
N PHE A 8 16.69 13.80 13.65
CA PHE A 8 16.52 13.13 14.96
C PHE A 8 15.14 12.49 15.16
N ASN A 9 14.17 12.78 14.30
CA ASN A 9 12.98 11.94 14.25
C ASN A 9 13.40 10.57 13.73
N CYS A 10 13.13 9.53 14.51
CA CYS A 10 13.11 8.12 14.09
C CYS A 10 12.07 7.80 12.97
N ASN A 11 11.75 8.81 12.12
CA ASN A 11 10.88 8.87 10.95
C ASN A 11 11.61 8.72 9.61
N SER A 12 12.95 8.65 9.59
CA SER A 12 13.74 8.40 8.37
C SER A 12 13.24 7.16 7.62
N PHE A 13 12.70 6.17 8.34
CA PHE A 13 12.03 5.02 7.77
C PHE A 13 10.56 4.92 8.21
N PRO A 14 9.61 4.77 7.28
CA PRO A 14 8.17 4.73 7.58
C PRO A 14 7.81 3.54 8.46
N ARG A 15 6.97 3.73 9.50
CA ARG A 15 6.46 2.60 10.32
C ARG A 15 5.50 1.70 9.54
N THR A 16 4.76 2.28 8.60
CA THR A 16 3.82 1.58 7.74
C THR A 16 3.88 2.16 6.33
N ILE A 17 3.79 1.30 5.32
CA ILE A 17 3.66 1.67 3.91
C ILE A 17 2.41 0.96 3.40
N SER A 18 1.52 1.65 2.71
CA SER A 18 0.23 1.07 2.30
C SER A 18 -0.08 1.32 0.83
N ALA A 19 -0.67 0.32 0.19
CA ALA A 19 -1.25 0.44 -1.13
C ALA A 19 -2.60 1.15 -1.06
N LEU A 20 -3.14 1.51 -2.22
CA LEU A 20 -4.54 1.87 -2.37
C LEU A 20 -5.47 0.75 -1.83
N PRO A 21 -6.62 1.10 -1.22
CA PRO A 21 -7.66 0.11 -0.97
C PRO A 21 -8.27 -0.37 -2.29
N SER A 22 -8.59 -1.66 -2.33
CA SER A 22 -9.35 -2.29 -3.40
C SER A 22 -10.55 -3.05 -2.84
N VAL A 23 -11.43 -3.43 -3.74
CA VAL A 23 -12.59 -4.26 -3.47
C VAL A 23 -12.55 -5.38 -4.51
N GLY A 24 -12.79 -6.61 -4.07
CA GLY A 24 -12.88 -7.75 -4.96
C GLY A 24 -13.39 -8.98 -4.21
N PRO A 25 -13.78 -10.02 -4.95
CA PRO A 25 -14.40 -11.21 -4.39
C PRO A 25 -13.42 -12.03 -3.54
N GLY A 26 -13.94 -12.81 -2.60
CA GLY A 26 -13.15 -13.59 -1.64
C GLY A 26 -12.12 -14.53 -2.27
N HIS A 27 -12.36 -15.07 -3.46
CA HIS A 27 -11.37 -15.91 -4.16
C HIS A 27 -10.14 -15.13 -4.63
N GLU A 28 -10.27 -13.86 -5.05
CA GLU A 28 -9.12 -13.01 -5.38
C GLU A 28 -8.29 -12.73 -4.13
N VAL A 29 -8.95 -12.44 -3.00
CA VAL A 29 -8.27 -12.22 -1.72
C VAL A 29 -7.57 -13.49 -1.26
N SER A 30 -8.21 -14.65 -1.41
CA SER A 30 -7.62 -15.96 -1.09
C SER A 30 -6.38 -16.24 -1.93
N GLY A 31 -6.43 -15.93 -3.24
CA GLY A 31 -5.27 -16.03 -4.14
C GLY A 31 -4.09 -15.15 -3.72
N LEU A 32 -4.36 -13.99 -3.11
CA LEU A 32 -3.30 -13.14 -2.54
C LEU A 32 -2.77 -13.66 -1.21
N CYS A 33 -3.64 -14.22 -0.37
CA CYS A 33 -3.29 -14.66 0.99
C CYS A 33 -2.64 -16.04 1.05
N GLY A 34 -2.79 -16.88 0.02
CA GLY A 34 -2.39 -18.29 0.05
C GLY A 34 -3.17 -19.12 1.07
N ARG A 35 -4.29 -18.58 1.59
CA ARG A 35 -5.21 -19.21 2.53
C ARG A 35 -6.62 -18.94 2.06
N GLU A 36 -7.48 -19.94 2.18
CA GLU A 36 -8.91 -19.82 1.92
C GLU A 36 -9.56 -18.86 2.92
N VAL A 37 -10.09 -17.73 2.40
CA VAL A 37 -10.97 -16.83 3.15
C VAL A 37 -12.35 -17.47 3.10
N THR A 38 -12.71 -18.12 4.21
CA THR A 38 -13.40 -19.42 4.22
C THR A 38 -14.92 -19.34 4.01
N ASP A 39 -15.56 -18.18 4.22
CA ASP A 39 -17.03 -18.17 4.26
C ASP A 39 -17.68 -17.58 3.00
N TYR A 40 -16.98 -16.84 2.14
CA TYR A 40 -17.66 -16.12 1.05
C TYR A 40 -16.83 -15.86 -0.21
N HIS A 41 -16.60 -16.90 -1.02
CA HIS A 41 -15.87 -16.82 -2.31
C HIS A 41 -16.38 -15.75 -3.29
N TYR A 42 -17.67 -15.42 -3.24
CA TYR A 42 -18.33 -14.47 -4.14
C TYR A 42 -18.72 -13.14 -3.47
N ILE A 43 -18.49 -12.98 -2.16
CA ILE A 43 -18.74 -11.69 -1.52
C ILE A 43 -17.52 -10.81 -1.72
N ASP A 44 -17.79 -9.54 -2.02
CA ASP A 44 -16.78 -8.50 -2.11
C ASP A 44 -16.19 -8.17 -0.75
N TYR A 45 -14.88 -8.36 -0.64
CA TYR A 45 -14.09 -7.90 0.50
C TYR A 45 -13.44 -6.57 0.15
N SER A 46 -13.52 -5.62 1.08
CA SER A 46 -12.62 -4.47 1.07
C SER A 46 -11.27 -4.91 1.59
N TYR A 47 -10.23 -4.78 0.79
CA TYR A 47 -8.89 -5.21 1.19
C TYR A 47 -7.81 -4.17 0.85
N ARG A 48 -6.68 -4.26 1.57
CA ARG A 48 -5.52 -3.38 1.39
C ARG A 48 -4.23 -4.09 1.80
N LEU A 49 -3.23 -4.03 0.92
CA LEU A 49 -1.87 -4.43 1.25
C LEU A 49 -1.14 -3.33 2.01
N TYR A 50 -0.37 -3.72 3.03
CA TYR A 50 0.51 -2.82 3.74
C TYR A 50 1.76 -3.53 4.27
N ALA A 51 2.87 -2.82 4.29
CA ALA A 51 4.10 -3.20 4.97
C ALA A 51 4.14 -2.56 6.37
N ARG A 52 4.56 -3.30 7.39
CA ARG A 52 4.79 -2.79 8.74
C ARG A 52 6.23 -3.05 9.17
N ARG A 53 6.91 -2.04 9.70
CA ARG A 53 8.27 -2.19 10.21
C ARG A 53 8.28 -3.05 11.47
N ASN A 54 9.15 -4.06 11.50
CA ASN A 54 9.37 -4.93 12.65
C ASN A 54 10.52 -4.42 13.55
N LYS A 55 10.83 -5.16 14.62
CA LYS A 55 11.87 -4.78 15.60
C LYS A 55 13.27 -4.71 14.96
N ASP A 56 13.53 -5.55 13.97
CA ASP A 56 14.80 -5.65 13.25
C ASP A 56 14.96 -4.58 12.16
N ARG A 57 14.09 -3.57 12.15
CA ARG A 57 14.03 -2.50 11.12
C ARG A 57 13.74 -3.01 9.71
N LYS A 58 13.36 -4.28 9.55
CA LYS A 58 12.83 -4.86 8.33
C LYS A 58 11.31 -4.69 8.28
N TYR A 59 10.69 -5.15 7.21
CA TYR A 59 9.25 -4.98 6.97
C TYR A 59 8.56 -6.32 6.79
N ASP A 60 7.39 -6.44 7.42
CA ASP A 60 6.48 -7.57 7.20
C ASP A 60 5.32 -7.07 6.33
N ILE A 61 5.00 -7.81 5.27
CA ILE A 61 3.94 -7.51 4.33
C ILE A 61 2.68 -8.24 4.75
N PHE A 62 1.58 -7.50 4.87
CA PHE A 62 0.28 -8.01 5.22
C PHE A 62 -0.76 -7.59 4.20
N VAL A 63 -1.83 -8.37 4.13
CA VAL A 63 -3.10 -7.96 3.55
C VAL A 63 -4.13 -7.90 4.66
N LYS A 64 -4.78 -6.75 4.81
CA LYS A 64 -5.96 -6.60 5.66
C LYS A 64 -7.19 -6.69 4.76
N PHE A 65 -8.18 -7.45 5.17
CA PHE A 65 -9.44 -7.60 4.46
C PHE A 65 -10.62 -7.52 5.43
N ASN A 66 -11.76 -7.02 4.94
CA ASN A 66 -12.98 -6.84 5.72
C ASN A 66 -14.21 -6.86 4.80
N ASN A 67 -15.25 -7.58 5.21
CA ASN A 67 -16.61 -7.43 4.68
C ASN A 67 -17.57 -7.09 5.84
N SER A 68 -18.89 -7.20 5.63
CA SER A 68 -19.88 -6.91 6.68
C SER A 68 -19.89 -7.91 7.84
N PHE A 69 -19.28 -9.09 7.67
CA PHE A 69 -19.39 -10.24 8.58
C PHE A 69 -18.04 -10.72 9.13
N ASP A 70 -16.96 -10.47 8.41
CA ASP A 70 -15.61 -10.99 8.67
C ASP A 70 -14.56 -9.90 8.48
N LYS A 71 -13.58 -9.91 9.37
CA LYS A 71 -12.44 -9.01 9.37
C LYS A 71 -11.18 -9.82 9.67
N GLY A 72 -10.19 -9.68 8.82
CA GLY A 72 -8.97 -10.47 8.92
C GLY A 72 -7.73 -9.73 8.48
N ARG A 73 -6.60 -10.34 8.81
CA ARG A 73 -5.31 -10.01 8.22
C ARG A 73 -4.51 -11.28 7.99
N ALA A 74 -3.87 -11.37 6.84
CA ALA A 74 -2.91 -12.42 6.53
C ALA A 74 -1.53 -11.81 6.33
N MET A 75 -0.50 -12.49 6.83
CA MET A 75 0.89 -12.13 6.57
C MET A 75 1.32 -12.82 5.28
N LEU A 76 1.88 -12.06 4.35
CA LEU A 76 2.28 -12.53 3.02
C LEU A 76 3.78 -12.79 2.93
N ARG A 77 4.59 -11.91 3.54
CA ARG A 77 6.05 -12.00 3.60
C ARG A 77 6.55 -11.41 4.90
N CYS A 78 7.63 -11.95 5.45
CA CYS A 78 8.28 -11.42 6.64
C CYS A 78 9.67 -10.86 6.31
N SER A 79 10.13 -9.90 7.11
CA SER A 79 11.51 -9.46 7.14
C SER A 79 12.11 -9.06 5.78
N VAL A 80 11.37 -8.28 4.98
CA VAL A 80 11.87 -7.70 3.72
C VAL A 80 12.57 -6.35 3.95
N SER A 81 13.48 -5.96 3.05
CA SER A 81 14.11 -4.64 3.12
C SER A 81 13.10 -3.51 2.87
N LEU A 82 13.46 -2.27 3.19
CA LEU A 82 12.62 -1.11 2.86
C LEU A 82 12.35 -1.00 1.35
N ASN A 83 13.39 -1.18 0.53
CA ASN A 83 13.27 -1.05 -0.92
C ASN A 83 12.34 -2.11 -1.50
N ASP A 84 12.44 -3.35 -1.02
CA ASP A 84 11.55 -4.44 -1.43
C ASP A 84 10.11 -4.17 -0.98
N ALA A 85 9.92 -3.70 0.26
CA ALA A 85 8.59 -3.32 0.75
C ALA A 85 7.96 -2.23 -0.11
N ILE A 86 8.73 -1.19 -0.47
CA ILE A 86 8.26 -0.12 -1.37
C ILE A 86 7.91 -0.69 -2.74
N GLY A 87 8.78 -1.51 -3.33
CA GLY A 87 8.58 -2.12 -4.64
C GLY A 87 7.31 -2.98 -4.70
N ILE A 88 7.13 -3.88 -3.72
CA ILE A 88 5.94 -4.74 -3.61
C ILE A 88 4.66 -3.92 -3.48
N ILE A 89 4.64 -2.97 -2.52
CA ILE A 89 3.43 -2.18 -2.25
C ILE A 89 3.11 -1.26 -3.44
N ARG A 90 4.13 -0.69 -4.11
CA ARG A 90 3.96 0.13 -5.31
C ARG A 90 3.41 -0.69 -6.47
N GLY A 91 3.97 -1.88 -6.74
CA GLY A 91 3.47 -2.75 -7.80
C GLY A 91 1.99 -3.07 -7.64
N TYR A 92 1.51 -3.20 -6.40
CA TYR A 92 0.09 -3.38 -6.12
C TYR A 92 -0.75 -2.11 -6.32
N ASP A 93 -0.25 -0.96 -5.84
CA ASP A 93 -0.88 0.35 -6.03
C ASP A 93 -1.06 0.68 -7.52
N ASP A 94 -0.05 0.38 -8.32
CA ASP A 94 -0.05 0.62 -9.76
C ASP A 94 -1.01 -0.34 -10.49
N LYS A 95 -1.10 -1.62 -10.09
CA LYS A 95 -2.12 -2.55 -10.62
C LYS A 95 -3.55 -2.07 -10.36
N ILE A 96 -3.86 -1.63 -9.13
CA ILE A 96 -5.19 -1.09 -8.79
C ILE A 96 -5.48 0.17 -9.61
N THR A 97 -4.47 1.04 -9.77
CA THR A 97 -4.61 2.28 -10.52
C THR A 97 -4.87 1.98 -12.00
N ALA A 98 -4.07 1.10 -12.61
CA ALA A 98 -4.17 0.71 -14.01
C ALA A 98 -5.52 0.08 -14.34
N GLY A 99 -6.03 -0.83 -13.50
CA GLY A 99 -7.35 -1.45 -13.70
C GLY A 99 -8.52 -0.45 -13.65
N ARG A 100 -8.34 0.71 -13.00
CA ARG A 100 -9.37 1.76 -12.89
C ARG A 100 -9.27 2.85 -13.95
N SER A 101 -8.11 2.98 -14.61
CA SER A 101 -7.84 4.05 -15.58
C SER A 101 -7.59 3.56 -17.00
N SER A 102 -7.53 2.24 -17.24
CA SER A 102 -7.20 1.63 -18.54
C SER A 102 -8.17 2.01 -19.65
N THR A 103 -9.42 2.32 -19.32
CA THR A 103 -10.49 2.68 -20.27
C THR A 103 -10.57 4.17 -20.58
N LEU A 104 -9.77 5.02 -19.92
CA LEU A 104 -9.83 6.47 -20.07
C LEU A 104 -8.73 7.01 -21.00
N PRO A 105 -9.06 8.01 -21.85
CA PRO A 105 -8.07 8.78 -22.61
C PRO A 105 -7.00 9.39 -21.71
N GLU A 106 -5.77 9.52 -22.20
CA GLU A 106 -4.62 9.96 -21.40
C GLU A 106 -4.83 11.32 -20.72
N GLN A 107 -5.46 12.26 -21.45
CA GLN A 107 -5.84 13.58 -20.96
C GLN A 107 -6.79 13.54 -19.74
N ASP A 108 -7.61 12.50 -19.60
CA ASP A 108 -8.59 12.38 -18.51
C ASP A 108 -8.03 11.62 -17.29
N ARG A 109 -6.92 10.89 -17.46
CA ARG A 109 -6.33 10.06 -16.40
C ARG A 109 -5.89 10.90 -15.20
N ALA A 110 -5.29 12.07 -15.44
CA ALA A 110 -4.84 12.97 -14.37
C ALA A 110 -6.04 13.54 -13.57
N ALA A 111 -7.09 13.98 -14.27
CA ALA A 111 -8.31 14.48 -13.64
C ALA A 111 -9.03 13.36 -12.85
N TYR A 112 -9.11 12.15 -13.41
CA TYR A 112 -9.69 10.99 -12.76
C TYR A 112 -8.93 10.60 -11.48
N ALA A 113 -7.59 10.55 -11.55
CA ALA A 113 -6.76 10.24 -10.39
C ALA A 113 -7.01 11.22 -9.24
N LYS A 114 -7.03 12.52 -9.55
CA LYS A 114 -7.28 13.58 -8.56
C LYS A 114 -8.67 13.49 -7.92
N ARG A 115 -9.70 13.17 -8.72
CA ARG A 115 -11.09 13.12 -8.25
C ARG A 115 -11.45 11.83 -7.51
N PHE A 116 -10.93 10.68 -7.95
CA PHE A 116 -11.44 9.38 -7.49
C PHE A 116 -10.40 8.48 -6.80
N ILE A 117 -9.12 8.67 -7.08
CA ILE A 117 -8.05 7.81 -6.56
C ILE A 117 -7.36 8.45 -5.37
N ASP A 118 -6.93 9.69 -5.50
CA ASP A 118 -6.17 10.40 -4.46
C ASP A 118 -6.92 10.57 -3.14
N PRO A 119 -8.25 10.83 -3.11
CA PRO A 119 -9.00 10.86 -1.85
C PRO A 119 -9.00 9.51 -1.11
N LYS A 120 -8.82 8.40 -1.81
CA LYS A 120 -8.76 7.05 -1.22
C LYS A 120 -7.38 6.70 -0.66
N ARG A 121 -6.34 7.50 -0.97
CA ARG A 121 -4.96 7.29 -0.47
C ARG A 121 -4.86 7.75 0.98
N GLY A 122 -4.42 6.84 1.86
CA GLY A 122 -4.10 7.19 3.25
C GLY A 122 -2.82 8.01 3.40
N ARG A 123 -2.56 8.55 4.60
CA ARG A 123 -1.33 9.30 4.91
C ARG A 123 -0.04 8.51 4.65
N ASN A 124 -0.08 7.19 4.87
CA ASN A 124 1.05 6.28 4.70
C ASN A 124 1.06 5.61 3.31
N ASN A 125 0.47 6.24 2.29
CA ASN A 125 0.51 5.69 0.95
C ASN A 125 1.94 5.66 0.38
N VAL A 126 2.25 4.61 -0.38
CA VAL A 126 3.59 4.37 -0.93
C VAL A 126 4.17 5.56 -1.71
N ARG A 127 3.36 6.29 -2.49
CA ARG A 127 3.83 7.46 -3.25
C ARG A 127 4.31 8.59 -2.35
N ARG A 128 3.57 8.87 -1.26
CA ARG A 128 3.96 9.89 -0.27
C ARG A 128 5.19 9.47 0.52
N VAL A 129 5.28 8.18 0.86
CA VAL A 129 6.45 7.60 1.52
C VAL A 129 7.70 7.75 0.64
N GLN A 130 7.61 7.41 -0.65
CA GLN A 130 8.70 7.57 -1.59
C GLN A 130 9.11 9.04 -1.74
N SER A 131 8.16 9.95 -1.98
CA SER A 131 8.44 11.39 -2.10
C SER A 131 9.18 11.93 -0.87
N ARG A 132 8.75 11.55 0.35
CA ARG A 132 9.44 11.92 1.58
C ARG A 132 10.87 11.38 1.66
N LEU A 133 11.09 10.12 1.27
CA LEU A 133 12.41 9.50 1.29
C LEU A 133 13.35 10.15 0.27
N THR A 134 12.84 10.54 -0.90
CA THR A 134 13.59 11.30 -1.91
C THR A 134 13.95 12.69 -1.39
N VAL A 135 13.01 13.43 -0.80
CA VAL A 135 13.25 14.79 -0.26
C VAL A 135 14.17 14.77 0.97
N ALA A 136 14.06 13.74 1.81
CA ALA A 136 14.94 13.56 2.97
C ALA A 136 16.39 13.17 2.60
N ASN A 137 16.68 12.92 1.32
CA ASN A 137 18.01 12.68 0.81
C ASN A 137 18.47 13.81 -0.13
N PRO A 138 18.73 15.03 0.38
CA PRO A 138 19.05 16.20 -0.45
C PRO A 138 20.41 16.13 -1.19
N TYR A 139 21.20 15.05 -1.01
CA TYR A 139 22.52 14.87 -1.62
C TYR A 139 22.63 13.60 -2.49
N GLY A 140 21.50 13.02 -2.92
CA GLY A 140 21.49 11.85 -3.80
C GLY A 140 21.56 12.21 -5.29
N HIS A 141 22.73 12.65 -5.77
CA HIS A 141 23.23 12.46 -7.14
C HIS A 141 24.75 12.41 -7.13
#